data_AF-A0A381PD65-F1
#
_entry.id   AF-A0A381PD65-F1
#
_cell.length_a   1.000
_cell.length_b   1.000
_cell.length_c   1.000
_cell.angle_alpha   90.00
_cell.angle_beta   90.00
_cell.angle_gamma   90.00
#
_symmetry.space_group_name_H-M   'P 1'
#
loop_
_entity.id
_entity.type
_entity.pdbx_description
1 polymer ?
#
loop_
_entity_poly.entity_id
_entity_poly.type
_entity_poly.pdbx_seq_one_letter_code
_entity_poly.pdbx_strand_id
1 'polypeptide(L)' 'MGRKDRERFQRLRDSNPDYVGYRGKETAAVQAPLPETETVVCSVCNRKRNVDSDNLPEDVSTFVCLRCQADAESGVA' A
#
# COMPACT_ATOMS: atom_id res chain seq x y z
N MET A 1 5.22 36.19 2.04
CA MET A 1 5.63 34.99 1.27
C MET A 1 6.58 35.43 0.17
N GLY A 2 7.82 34.92 0.15
CA GLY A 2 8.82 35.28 -0.86
C GLY A 2 8.53 34.63 -2.23
N ARG A 3 9.07 35.18 -3.32
CA ARG A 3 8.88 34.64 -4.70
C ARG A 3 9.19 33.14 -4.79
N LYS A 4 10.31 32.70 -4.19
CA LYS A 4 10.74 31.30 -4.18
C LYS A 4 9.72 30.35 -3.55
N ASP A 5 9.02 30.82 -2.53
CA ASP A 5 7.98 30.03 -1.86
C ASP A 5 6.73 29.88 -2.74
N ARG A 6 6.35 30.97 -3.44
CA ARG A 6 5.25 30.95 -4.42
C ARG A 6 5.53 29.99 -5.57
N GLU A 7 6.75 30.00 -6.11
CA GLU A 7 7.15 29.08 -7.20
C GLU A 7 7.14 27.62 -6.75
N ARG A 8 7.64 27.34 -5.54
CA ARG A 8 7.60 26.01 -4.95
C ARG A 8 6.17 25.51 -4.76
N PHE A 9 5.30 26.37 -4.23
CA PHE A 9 3.88 26.05 -4.03
C PHE A 9 3.19 25.75 -5.37
N GLN A 10 3.47 26.55 -6.41
CA GLN A 10 2.87 26.38 -7.72
C GLN A 10 3.30 25.08 -8.41
N ARG A 11 4.58 24.70 -8.32
CA ARG A 11 5.07 23.39 -8.81
C ARG A 11 4.41 22.21 -8.09
N LEU A 12 4.23 22.30 -6.78
CA LEU A 12 3.57 21.25 -5.99
C LEU A 12 2.09 21.08 -6.37
N ARG A 13 1.40 22.20 -6.64
CA ARG A 13 0.00 22.18 -7.08
C ARG A 13 -0.17 21.67 -8.52
N ASP A 14 0.81 21.90 -9.38
CA ASP A 14 0.82 21.40 -10.76
C ASP A 14 0.94 19.87 -10.79
N SER A 15 1.81 19.30 -9.95
CA SER A 15 1.99 17.84 -9.82
C SER A 15 0.94 17.16 -8.93
N ASN A 16 0.30 17.89 -8.02
CA ASN A 16 -0.76 17.40 -7.14
C ASN A 16 -1.87 18.46 -7.00
N PRO A 17 -2.98 18.36 -7.75
CA PRO A 17 -4.05 19.37 -7.76
C PRO A 17 -4.74 19.55 -6.39
N ASP A 18 -4.69 18.53 -5.53
CA ASP A 18 -5.21 18.55 -4.16
C ASP A 18 -4.20 19.09 -3.13
N TYR A 19 -3.05 19.60 -3.56
CA TYR A 19 -2.05 20.16 -2.66
C TYR A 19 -2.52 21.47 -2.01
N VAL A 20 -3.01 21.38 -0.77
CA VAL A 20 -3.49 22.51 0.02
C VAL A 20 -2.39 23.31 0.74
N GLY A 21 -1.13 22.89 0.62
CA GLY A 21 0.01 23.51 1.30
C GLY A 21 0.29 23.00 2.71
N TYR A 22 1.43 23.42 3.27
CA TYR A 22 1.75 23.18 4.68
C TYR A 22 0.90 24.09 5.57
N ARG A 23 -0.01 23.50 6.35
CA ARG A 23 -0.96 24.21 7.22
C ARG A 23 -0.62 24.10 8.70
N GLY A 24 0.59 23.63 9.04
CA GLY A 24 1.04 23.44 10.42
C GLY A 24 0.81 22.01 10.92
N LYS A 25 1.09 21.77 12.20
CA LYS A 25 1.07 20.43 12.81
C LYS A 25 -0.35 19.88 13.02
N GLU A 26 -1.37 20.73 12.97
CA GLU A 26 -2.77 20.37 13.21
C GLU A 26 -3.52 19.93 11.95
N THR A 27 -2.95 20.11 10.75
CA THR A 27 -3.49 19.41 9.59
C THR A 27 -2.98 17.99 9.64
N ALA A 28 -3.73 17.13 10.33
CA ALA A 28 -3.69 15.71 10.11
C ALA A 28 -3.68 15.50 8.59
N ALA A 29 -2.56 15.01 8.07
CA ALA A 29 -2.55 14.43 6.73
C ALA A 29 -3.74 13.48 6.72
N VAL A 30 -4.67 13.66 5.79
CA VAL A 30 -5.76 12.72 5.55
C VAL A 30 -5.08 11.36 5.46
N GLN A 31 -5.17 10.56 6.53
CA GLN A 31 -4.65 9.22 6.53
C GLN A 31 -5.51 8.54 5.48
N ALA A 32 -4.91 8.28 4.31
CA ALA A 32 -5.51 7.37 3.36
C ALA A 32 -5.92 6.13 4.18
N PRO A 33 -7.15 5.62 3.99
CA PRO A 33 -7.58 4.42 4.70
C PRO A 33 -6.49 3.37 4.47
N LEU A 34 -5.92 2.89 5.57
CA LEU A 34 -4.93 1.83 5.51
C LEU A 34 -5.61 0.65 4.81
N PRO A 35 -4.96 0.02 3.81
CA PRO A 35 -5.54 -1.16 3.19
C PRO A 35 -5.84 -2.17 4.29
N GLU A 36 -7.07 -2.68 4.32
CA GLU A 36 -7.46 -3.71 5.27
C GLU A 36 -6.67 -4.97 4.91
N THR A 37 -5.72 -5.33 5.77
CA THR A 37 -4.93 -6.54 5.61
C THR A 37 -5.39 -7.60 6.59
N GLU A 38 -5.58 -8.82 6.11
CA GLU A 38 -5.89 -9.98 6.93
C GLU A 38 -4.65 -10.88 7.11
N THR A 39 -4.53 -11.49 8.29
CA THR A 39 -3.46 -12.46 8.57
C THR A 39 -3.91 -13.88 8.20
N VAL A 40 -3.41 -14.40 7.08
CA VAL A 40 -3.66 -15.77 6.61
C VAL A 40 -2.43 -16.66 6.71
N VAL A 41 -2.65 -17.98 6.71
CA VAL A 41 -1.59 -18.98 6.73
C VAL A 41 -1.44 -19.58 5.34
N CYS A 42 -0.22 -19.57 4.80
CA CYS A 42 0.06 -20.22 3.52
C CYS A 42 -0.06 -21.74 3.64
N SER A 43 -0.87 -22.38 2.79
CA SER A 43 -1.07 -23.84 2.76
C SER A 43 0.20 -24.64 2.45
N VAL A 44 1.16 -24.04 1.72
CA VAL A 44 2.41 -24.72 1.30
C VAL A 44 3.51 -24.62 2.35
N CYS A 45 3.77 -23.41 2.85
CA CYS A 45 4.90 -23.17 3.76
C CYS A 45 4.49 -22.94 5.23
N ASN A 46 3.20 -22.96 5.54
CA ASN A 46 2.61 -22.75 6.87
C ASN A 46 3.08 -21.46 7.57
N ARG A 47 3.53 -20.45 6.82
CA ARG A 47 3.90 -19.15 7.35
C ARG A 47 2.72 -18.20 7.31
N LYS A 48 2.56 -17.42 8.38
CA LYS A 48 1.61 -16.31 8.47
C LYS A 48 2.02 -15.19 7.50
N ARG A 49 1.07 -14.68 6.74
CA ARG A 49 1.23 -13.56 5.81
C ARG A 49 0.12 -12.55 6.06
N ASN A 50 0.48 -11.28 6.00
CA ASN A 50 -0.51 -10.21 5.90
C ASN A 50 -0.78 -9.96 4.43
N VAL A 51 -2.04 -10.06 4.03
CA VAL A 51 -2.49 -9.99 2.64
C VAL A 51 -3.66 -9.01 2.59
N ASP A 52 -3.78 -8.24 1.53
CA ASP A 52 -4.95 -7.39 1.30
C ASP A 52 -6.22 -8.24 1.31
N SER A 53 -7.20 -7.85 2.13
CA SER A 53 -8.48 -8.54 2.26
C SER A 53 -9.25 -8.59 0.93
N ASP A 54 -9.02 -7.63 0.04
CA ASP A 54 -9.63 -7.57 -1.30
C ASP A 54 -9.08 -8.64 -2.27
N ASN A 55 -7.85 -9.13 -2.04
CA ASN A 55 -7.19 -10.14 -2.88
C ASN A 55 -7.21 -11.55 -2.28
N LEU A 56 -7.98 -11.74 -1.20
CA LEU A 56 -8.10 -13.04 -0.54
C LEU A 56 -9.12 -13.92 -1.28
N PRO A 57 -8.80 -15.19 -1.57
CA PRO A 57 -9.79 -16.14 -2.07
C PRO A 57 -10.89 -16.37 -1.03
N GLU A 58 -12.10 -16.71 -1.47
CA GLU A 58 -13.23 -17.04 -0.58
C GLU A 58 -12.87 -18.16 0.42
N ASP A 59 -11.98 -19.08 0.02
CA ASP A 59 -11.40 -20.07 0.91
C ASP A 59 -9.96 -19.72 1.31
N VAL A 60 -9.82 -19.09 2.48
CA VAL A 60 -8.53 -18.68 3.05
C VAL A 60 -7.59 -19.86 3.36
N SER A 61 -8.12 -21.08 3.46
CA SER A 61 -7.34 -22.29 3.75
C SER A 61 -6.52 -22.74 2.55
N THR A 62 -6.93 -22.37 1.34
CA THR A 62 -6.21 -22.65 0.09
C THR A 62 -5.14 -21.62 -0.25
N PHE A 63 -5.01 -20.54 0.53
CA PHE A 63 -4.08 -19.44 0.22
C PHE A 63 -2.63 -19.91 0.03
N VAL A 64 -2.02 -19.55 -1.10
CA VAL A 64 -0.61 -19.80 -1.40
C VAL A 64 0.13 -18.47 -1.48
N CYS A 65 1.20 -18.29 -0.71
CA CYS A 65 1.96 -17.05 -0.72
C CYS A 65 2.75 -16.86 -2.03
N LEU A 66 2.99 -15.61 -2.43
CA LEU A 66 3.72 -15.23 -3.66
C LEU A 66 5.07 -15.96 -3.82
N ARG A 67 5.76 -16.27 -2.73
CA ARG A 67 7.03 -17.02 -2.76
C ARG A 67 6.81 -18.45 -3.27
N CYS A 68 5.81 -19.14 -2.76
CA CYS A 68 5.48 -20.52 -3.15
C CYS A 68 4.83 -20.57 -4.53
N GLN A 69 4.07 -19.53 -4.89
CA GLN A 69 3.52 -19.38 -6.25
C GLN A 69 4.65 -19.20 -7.26
N ALA A 70 5.59 -18.27 -7.01
CA ALA A 70 6.74 -18.06 -7.88
C ALA A 70 7.62 -19.31 -7.99
N ASP A 71 7.80 -20.07 -6.92
CA ASP A 71 8.57 -21.33 -6.92
C ASP A 71 7.91 -22.40 -7.81
N ALA A 72 6.57 -22.52 -7.73
CA ALA A 72 5.77 -23.43 -8.56
C ALA A 72 5.79 -23.03 -10.04
N GLU A 73 5.75 -21.72 -10.34
CA GLU A 73 5.84 -21.20 -11.71
C GLU A 73 7.26 -21.30 -12.28
N SER A 74 8.27 -21.21 -11.42
CA SER A 74 9.69 -21.27 -11.82
C SER A 74 10.20 -22.69 -12.05
N GLY A 75 9.44 -23.73 -11.69
CA GLY A 75 9.79 -25.12 -11.95
C GLY A 75 11.13 -25.56 -11.35
N VAL A 76 11.58 -24.90 -10.28
CA VAL A 76 12.77 -25.33 -9.53
C VAL A 76 12.29 -26.33 -8.47
N ALA A 77 12.18 -27.58 -8.92
CA ALA A 77 11.88 -28.74 -8.08
C ALA A 77 12.99 -29.01 -7.06
#